data_AF-A0A3S5JTH7-F1
#
_entry.id   AF-A0A3S5JTH7-F1
#
_cell.length_a   1.000
_cell.length_b   1.000
_cell.length_c   1.000
_cell.angle_alpha   90.00
_cell.angle_beta   90.00
_cell.angle_gamma   90.00
#
_symmetry.space_group_name_H-M   'P 1'
#
loop_
_entity.id
_entity.type
_entity.pdbx_description
1 polymer ?
#
loop_
_entity_poly.entity_id
_entity_poly.type
_entity_poly.pdbx_seq_one_letter_code
_entity_poly.pdbx_strand_id
1 'polypeptide(L)'
;MYLNYLLVLLKIKSLKKILKTLFLLISCNTFWGQIPSYYQSIDLNLSGDLLKNELSNLIINTHQNLIEYTSSNNIDTWDVVKSSDVFALDTSKVMLVYGYDDNDATVENDRTRSKSLSCHSSSCFGLWNREHVFPKSLASPNLTTNNPGPGTDVHNLRACDYSTNASRSNKKYNIGSGNSGATNQGDWYPGDEWKGDVARIIMFMYLRYPNQCEPISVGEGTQLYSPNGDMPDIFLEWNSDDPVSSFEVLRNNAISTAQGNRNPFIDNPYLATLIWSGPEAENKWNSNVSILSPIHFNLNIYYDYNEKMIHVESSSREEIKSVSLISLKGVKVGDFNGLSYSTSALSNGIYFVKIMSGNNLYYKKISVF
;
A
#
# COMPACT_ATOMS: atom_id res chain seq x y z
N MET A 1 67.46 -1.48 0.44
CA MET A 1 66.32 -1.24 -0.48
C MET A 1 65.20 -2.30 -0.33
N TYR A 2 65.53 -3.59 -0.22
CA TYR A 2 64.54 -4.67 -0.06
C TYR A 2 63.71 -4.64 1.25
N LEU A 3 64.31 -4.23 2.37
CA LEU A 3 63.62 -4.23 3.68
C LEU A 3 62.45 -3.22 3.75
N ASN A 4 62.61 -2.05 3.11
CA ASN A 4 61.57 -1.02 3.05
C ASN A 4 60.37 -1.45 2.18
N TYR A 5 60.61 -2.25 1.14
CA TYR A 5 59.54 -2.73 0.27
C TYR A 5 58.64 -3.75 0.98
N LEU A 6 59.24 -4.61 1.81
CA LEU A 6 58.50 -5.61 2.60
C LEU A 6 57.61 -4.96 3.67
N LEU A 7 58.11 -3.91 4.33
CA LEU A 7 57.36 -3.10 5.32
C LEU A 7 56.16 -2.38 4.71
N VAL A 8 56.29 -1.86 3.48
CA VAL A 8 55.19 -1.22 2.74
C VAL A 8 54.13 -2.24 2.35
N LEU A 9 54.52 -3.42 1.86
CA LEU A 9 53.59 -4.50 1.50
C LEU A 9 52.81 -5.06 2.71
N LEU A 10 53.46 -5.15 3.88
CA LEU A 10 52.81 -5.55 5.14
C LEU A 10 51.79 -4.51 5.61
N LYS A 11 52.11 -3.21 5.50
CA LYS A 11 51.15 -2.12 5.80
C LYS A 11 49.94 -2.12 4.85
N ILE A 12 50.14 -2.38 3.56
CA ILE A 12 49.04 -2.45 2.57
C ILE A 12 48.14 -3.67 2.83
N LYS A 13 48.70 -4.83 3.19
CA LYS A 13 47.90 -6.01 3.58
C LYS A 13 47.10 -5.77 4.86
N SER A 14 47.69 -5.08 5.85
CA SER A 14 47.00 -4.67 7.08
C SER A 14 45.86 -3.68 6.81
N LEU A 15 46.09 -2.67 5.96
CA LEU A 15 45.05 -1.69 5.58
C LEU A 15 43.90 -2.35 4.82
N LYS A 16 44.16 -3.29 3.90
CA LYS A 16 43.11 -4.04 3.19
C LYS A 16 42.30 -4.95 4.12
N LYS A 17 42.91 -5.47 5.19
CA LYS A 17 42.21 -6.25 6.21
C LYS A 17 41.30 -5.34 7.04
N ILE A 18 41.81 -4.18 7.49
CA ILE A 18 41.03 -3.16 8.21
C ILE A 18 39.88 -2.61 7.35
N LEU A 19 40.10 -2.33 6.06
CA LEU A 19 39.03 -1.90 5.14
C LEU A 19 37.96 -2.98 4.95
N LYS A 20 38.35 -4.27 4.85
CA LYS A 20 37.39 -5.37 4.78
C LYS A 20 36.61 -5.54 6.09
N THR A 21 37.23 -5.32 7.25
CA THR A 21 36.54 -5.35 8.54
C THR A 21 35.61 -4.14 8.73
N LEU A 22 35.99 -2.95 8.23
CA LEU A 22 35.12 -1.76 8.24
C LEU A 22 33.94 -1.90 7.28
N PHE A 23 34.14 -2.53 6.12
CA PHE A 23 33.08 -2.79 5.15
C PHE A 23 32.08 -3.83 5.65
N LEU A 24 32.54 -4.81 6.47
CA LEU A 24 31.67 -5.79 7.14
C LEU A 24 30.87 -5.19 8.31
N LEU A 25 31.32 -4.07 8.90
CA LEU A 25 30.64 -3.36 9.97
C LEU A 25 29.58 -2.36 9.46
N ILE A 26 29.56 -2.06 8.15
CA ILE A 26 28.55 -1.20 7.51
C ILE A 26 27.40 -2.02 6.90
N SER A 27 27.60 -3.34 6.74
CA SER A 27 26.58 -4.26 6.21
C SER A 27 25.83 -5.01 7.32
N CYS A 28 25.23 -4.31 8.28
CA CYS A 28 24.13 -4.85 9.10
C CYS A 28 23.45 -3.75 9.93
N ASN A 29 22.88 -2.74 9.29
CA ASN A 29 21.78 -1.99 9.91
C ASN A 29 20.47 -2.67 9.51
N THR A 30 20.24 -3.87 10.06
CA THR A 30 18.86 -4.29 10.26
C THR A 30 18.30 -3.33 11.31
N PHE A 31 17.61 -2.27 10.90
CA PHE A 31 16.79 -1.49 11.83
C PHE A 31 15.65 -2.41 12.26
N TRP A 32 15.79 -2.99 13.45
CA TRP A 32 14.73 -3.75 14.09
C TRP A 32 13.62 -2.77 14.46
N GLY A 33 12.40 -3.04 13.98
CA GLY A 33 11.30 -2.08 13.94
C GLY A 33 10.69 -1.82 15.30
N GLN A 34 11.08 -0.73 15.95
CA GLN A 34 10.29 -0.14 17.03
C GLN A 34 9.09 0.59 16.42
N ILE A 35 7.91 0.48 17.02
CA ILE A 35 6.75 1.30 16.66
C ILE A 35 7.17 2.78 16.76
N PRO A 36 7.09 3.58 15.68
CA PRO A 36 7.46 4.98 15.72
C PRO A 36 6.63 5.76 16.75
N SER A 37 7.23 6.76 17.40
CA SER A 37 6.55 7.59 18.40
C SER A 37 5.26 8.24 17.88
N TYR A 38 5.19 8.50 16.58
CA TYR A 38 4.00 9.00 15.88
C TYR A 38 2.76 8.11 16.09
N TYR A 39 2.93 6.80 16.27
CA TYR A 39 1.84 5.83 16.46
C TYR A 39 1.64 5.42 17.92
N GLN A 40 2.30 6.06 18.89
CA GLN A 40 2.26 5.64 20.29
C GLN A 40 0.87 5.71 20.91
N SER A 41 -0.01 6.57 20.40
CA SER A 41 -1.41 6.69 20.87
C SER A 41 -2.35 5.62 20.29
N ILE A 42 -1.90 4.83 19.31
CA ILE A 42 -2.74 3.84 18.63
C ILE A 42 -2.68 2.52 19.38
N ASP A 43 -3.85 1.96 19.70
CA ASP A 43 -3.94 0.58 20.19
C ASP A 43 -3.83 -0.40 19.01
N LEU A 44 -2.65 -0.97 18.82
CA LEU A 44 -2.37 -1.94 17.76
C LEU A 44 -2.92 -3.35 18.01
N ASN A 45 -3.65 -3.56 19.12
CA ASN A 45 -4.44 -4.79 19.31
C ASN A 45 -5.82 -4.70 18.64
N LEU A 46 -6.23 -3.51 18.19
CA LEU A 46 -7.46 -3.31 17.44
C LEU A 46 -7.30 -3.82 16.01
N SER A 47 -8.42 -4.14 15.37
CA SER A 47 -8.52 -4.52 13.96
C SER A 47 -9.78 -3.93 13.33
N GLY A 48 -9.94 -4.10 12.02
CA GLY A 48 -11.13 -3.63 11.29
C GLY A 48 -11.35 -2.12 11.41
N ASP A 49 -12.63 -1.73 11.47
CA ASP A 49 -13.03 -0.32 11.56
C ASP A 49 -12.56 0.37 12.85
N LEU A 50 -12.32 -0.37 13.94
CA LEU A 50 -11.79 0.22 15.18
C LEU A 50 -10.37 0.76 14.97
N LEU A 51 -9.49 -0.05 14.37
CA LEU A 51 -8.14 0.38 14.01
C LEU A 51 -8.15 1.46 12.93
N LYS A 52 -9.02 1.32 11.92
CA LYS A 52 -9.22 2.32 10.86
C LYS A 52 -9.58 3.69 11.44
N ASN A 53 -10.49 3.74 12.41
CA ASN A 53 -10.93 4.99 13.02
C ASN A 53 -9.82 5.65 13.86
N GLU A 54 -9.06 4.88 14.64
CA GLU A 54 -7.90 5.39 15.41
C GLU A 54 -6.84 6.01 14.48
N LEU A 55 -6.48 5.30 13.40
CA LEU A 55 -5.51 5.79 12.43
C LEU A 55 -6.03 7.00 11.66
N SER A 56 -7.32 7.01 11.29
CA SER A 56 -7.97 8.15 10.65
C SER A 56 -7.91 9.40 11.54
N ASN A 57 -8.26 9.26 12.82
CA ASN A 57 -8.19 10.36 13.79
C ASN A 57 -6.75 10.89 13.94
N LEU A 58 -5.76 10.00 14.02
CA LEU A 58 -4.35 10.41 14.10
C LEU A 58 -3.92 11.24 12.89
N ILE A 59 -4.18 10.77 11.67
CA ILE A 59 -3.75 11.48 10.46
C ILE A 59 -4.56 12.77 10.22
N ILE A 60 -5.81 12.85 10.70
CA ILE A 60 -6.60 14.08 10.69
C ILE A 60 -5.98 15.09 11.65
N ASN A 61 -5.70 14.69 12.90
CA ASN A 61 -5.20 15.58 13.95
C ASN A 61 -3.77 16.06 13.71
N THR A 62 -2.97 15.27 12.99
CA THR A 62 -1.56 15.60 12.71
C THR A 62 -1.35 16.28 11.35
N HIS A 63 -2.38 16.38 10.50
CA HIS A 63 -2.31 17.16 9.26
C HIS A 63 -2.48 18.65 9.58
N GLN A 64 -1.39 19.27 10.07
CA GLN A 64 -1.38 20.62 10.62
C GLN A 64 -1.22 21.71 9.55
N ASN A 65 -0.58 21.38 8.42
CA ASN A 65 -0.30 22.34 7.36
C ASN A 65 -0.98 21.91 6.06
N LEU A 66 -2.03 22.62 5.68
CA LEU A 66 -2.66 22.43 4.37
C LEU A 66 -1.87 23.22 3.32
N ILE A 67 -1.29 22.51 2.35
CA ILE A 67 -0.42 23.09 1.33
C ILE A 67 -1.25 23.62 0.14
N GLU A 68 -0.92 24.81 -0.34
CA GLU A 68 -1.54 25.42 -1.52
C GLU A 68 -1.19 24.63 -2.79
N TYR A 69 -2.12 24.49 -3.73
CA TYR A 69 -1.84 23.75 -4.95
C TYR A 69 -0.74 24.43 -5.77
N THR A 70 -0.87 25.73 -6.04
CA THR A 70 0.18 26.54 -6.69
C THR A 70 0.26 27.89 -5.96
N SER A 71 1.46 28.33 -5.59
CA SER A 71 1.69 29.60 -4.90
C SER A 71 2.97 30.27 -5.38
N SER A 72 2.99 31.61 -5.38
CA SER A 72 4.20 32.39 -5.66
C SER A 72 4.86 32.92 -4.39
N ASN A 73 4.18 32.83 -3.25
CA ASN A 73 4.59 33.50 -2.00
C ASN A 73 4.84 32.52 -0.85
N ASN A 74 4.33 31.29 -0.94
CA ASN A 74 4.43 30.26 0.07
C ASN A 74 4.91 28.95 -0.56
N ILE A 75 5.30 28.00 0.28
CA ILE A 75 5.53 26.61 -0.13
C ILE A 75 4.22 26.07 -0.74
N ASP A 76 4.31 25.54 -1.95
CA ASP A 76 3.19 24.89 -2.63
C ASP A 76 3.44 23.40 -2.90
N THR A 77 2.47 22.72 -3.51
CA THR A 77 2.63 21.29 -3.79
C THR A 77 3.73 20.97 -4.82
N TRP A 78 4.15 21.91 -5.69
CA TRP A 78 5.33 21.68 -6.54
C TRP A 78 6.60 21.59 -5.70
N ASP A 79 6.76 22.47 -4.71
CA ASP A 79 7.92 22.47 -3.83
C ASP A 79 8.00 21.17 -3.03
N VAL A 80 6.87 20.74 -2.46
CA VAL A 80 6.82 19.49 -1.69
C VAL A 80 7.11 18.30 -2.60
N VAL A 81 6.48 18.18 -3.77
CA VAL A 81 6.74 17.06 -4.72
C VAL A 81 8.20 17.05 -5.19
N LYS A 82 8.82 18.20 -5.48
CA LYS A 82 10.25 18.30 -5.82
C LYS A 82 11.17 17.83 -4.69
N SER A 83 10.70 17.89 -3.45
CA SER A 83 11.46 17.45 -2.27
C SER A 83 11.14 16.00 -1.84
N SER A 84 9.92 15.53 -2.09
CA SER A 84 9.45 14.22 -1.65
C SER A 84 9.72 13.13 -2.68
N ASP A 85 9.62 13.45 -3.97
CA ASP A 85 9.74 12.48 -5.06
C ASP A 85 11.19 12.41 -5.58
N VAL A 86 12.17 12.78 -4.76
CA VAL A 86 13.59 12.83 -5.16
C VAL A 86 14.14 11.46 -5.49
N PHE A 87 14.87 11.37 -6.61
CA PHE A 87 15.63 10.17 -6.93
C PHE A 87 16.93 10.12 -6.11
N ALA A 88 17.08 9.09 -5.28
CA ALA A 88 18.18 9.02 -4.31
C ALA A 88 19.59 8.99 -4.93
N LEU A 89 19.74 8.48 -6.17
CA LEU A 89 21.04 8.41 -6.85
C LEU A 89 21.40 9.72 -7.57
N ASP A 90 20.42 10.59 -7.84
CA ASP A 90 20.62 11.91 -8.42
C ASP A 90 19.55 12.86 -7.88
N THR A 91 19.93 13.64 -6.86
CA THR A 91 19.01 14.53 -6.16
C THR A 91 18.57 15.73 -7.00
N SER A 92 19.11 15.92 -8.21
CA SER A 92 18.60 16.91 -9.16
C SER A 92 17.34 16.44 -9.89
N LYS A 93 17.02 15.14 -9.81
CA LYS A 93 15.86 14.51 -10.43
C LYS A 93 14.75 14.14 -9.45
N VAL A 94 13.57 13.95 -10.00
CA VAL A 94 12.43 13.28 -9.38
C VAL A 94 12.17 11.93 -10.05
N MET A 95 11.61 11.01 -9.29
CA MET A 95 11.01 9.77 -9.77
C MET A 95 9.66 10.09 -10.41
N LEU A 96 9.39 9.55 -11.59
CA LEU A 96 8.12 9.73 -12.29
C LEU A 96 7.25 8.49 -12.06
N VAL A 97 6.12 8.65 -11.38
CA VAL A 97 5.16 7.55 -11.21
C VAL A 97 4.73 7.05 -12.60
N TYR A 98 4.61 5.72 -12.74
CA TYR A 98 4.38 5.00 -14.00
C TYR A 98 5.58 4.92 -14.97
N GLY A 99 6.69 5.63 -14.74
CA GLY A 99 7.90 5.53 -15.55
C GLY A 99 8.70 4.25 -15.26
N TYR A 100 9.47 3.75 -16.23
CA TYR A 100 10.20 2.48 -16.09
C TYR A 100 11.51 2.37 -16.91
N ASP A 101 11.78 3.25 -17.87
CA ASP A 101 13.03 3.19 -18.66
C ASP A 101 13.64 4.58 -18.85
N ASP A 102 14.93 4.75 -18.56
CA ASP A 102 15.67 6.01 -18.80
C ASP A 102 16.72 5.86 -19.94
N ASN A 103 16.76 4.70 -20.61
CA ASN A 103 17.85 4.32 -21.52
C ASN A 103 17.45 4.29 -23.01
N ASP A 104 16.30 4.86 -23.34
CA ASP A 104 15.84 4.99 -24.72
C ASP A 104 15.62 6.48 -25.09
N ALA A 105 14.92 6.73 -26.20
CA ALA A 105 14.56 8.09 -26.64
C ALA A 105 13.09 8.44 -26.34
N THR A 106 12.37 7.57 -25.64
CA THR A 106 10.92 7.63 -25.41
C THR A 106 10.64 8.34 -24.10
N VAL A 107 10.64 9.68 -24.13
CA VAL A 107 10.50 10.48 -22.90
C VAL A 107 9.25 10.15 -22.07
N GLU A 108 8.18 9.63 -22.67
CA GLU A 108 6.94 9.31 -21.95
C GLU A 108 7.09 8.17 -20.94
N ASN A 109 8.05 7.26 -21.15
CA ASN A 109 8.31 6.13 -20.24
C ASN A 109 9.47 6.37 -19.26
N ASP A 110 10.11 7.56 -19.32
CA ASP A 110 11.19 7.98 -18.41
C ASP A 110 10.83 7.66 -16.97
N ARG A 111 11.71 6.91 -16.29
CA ARG A 111 11.59 6.61 -14.86
C ARG A 111 11.97 7.81 -13.99
N THR A 112 12.86 8.67 -14.48
CA THR A 112 13.32 9.86 -13.75
C THR A 112 13.40 11.11 -14.63
N ARG A 113 13.21 12.29 -14.02
CA ARG A 113 13.36 13.57 -14.74
C ARG A 113 13.88 14.68 -13.87
N SER A 114 14.60 15.64 -14.47
CA SER A 114 15.09 16.83 -13.76
C SER A 114 13.94 17.57 -13.07
N LYS A 115 14.18 17.99 -11.82
CA LYS A 115 13.27 18.86 -11.05
C LYS A 115 12.90 20.15 -11.79
N SER A 116 13.81 20.66 -12.63
CA SER A 116 13.61 21.89 -13.39
C SER A 116 12.70 21.73 -14.60
N LEU A 117 12.43 20.49 -15.03
CA LEU A 117 11.55 20.18 -16.17
C LEU A 117 10.10 19.98 -15.72
N SER A 118 9.65 20.74 -14.72
CA SER A 118 8.24 20.79 -14.32
C SER A 118 7.43 21.65 -15.30
N CYS A 119 6.22 21.19 -15.62
CA CYS A 119 5.32 21.83 -16.55
C CYS A 119 4.65 23.08 -15.95
N HIS A 120 4.94 24.26 -16.52
CA HIS A 120 4.33 25.55 -16.14
C HIS A 120 3.80 26.34 -17.36
N SER A 121 3.65 25.67 -18.50
CA SER A 121 3.28 26.26 -19.80
C SER A 121 2.19 25.45 -20.49
N SER A 122 1.73 25.90 -21.66
CA SER A 122 0.73 25.21 -22.47
C SER A 122 1.27 23.99 -23.24
N SER A 123 2.58 23.95 -23.50
CA SER A 123 3.28 22.78 -24.08
C SER A 123 4.16 22.14 -23.01
N CYS A 124 3.96 20.85 -22.76
CA CYS A 124 4.62 20.11 -21.69
C CYS A 124 5.12 18.73 -22.10
N PHE A 125 5.26 18.49 -23.41
CA PHE A 125 5.91 17.28 -23.91
C PHE A 125 7.34 17.16 -23.35
N GLY A 126 7.68 15.99 -22.79
CA GLY A 126 8.97 15.77 -22.13
C GLY A 126 9.15 16.52 -20.81
N LEU A 127 8.10 17.16 -20.29
CA LEU A 127 8.05 17.75 -18.95
C LEU A 127 7.23 16.86 -18.02
N TRP A 128 7.36 17.06 -16.71
CA TRP A 128 6.54 16.37 -15.73
C TRP A 128 5.50 17.29 -15.09
N ASN A 129 4.37 16.73 -14.69
CA ASN A 129 3.32 17.42 -13.95
C ASN A 129 2.95 16.65 -12.67
N ARG A 130 1.94 17.15 -11.94
CA ARG A 130 1.44 16.50 -10.72
C ARG A 130 0.29 15.59 -11.08
N GLU A 131 0.50 14.30 -10.92
CA GLU A 131 -0.53 13.26 -11.01
C GLU A 131 -1.33 13.20 -9.72
N HIS A 132 -2.65 13.12 -9.85
CA HIS A 132 -3.57 12.81 -8.75
C HIS A 132 -3.83 11.30 -8.79
N VAL A 133 -3.10 10.54 -7.96
CA VAL A 133 -3.16 9.07 -7.96
C VAL A 133 -4.59 8.58 -7.71
N PHE A 134 -5.27 9.15 -6.70
CA PHE A 134 -6.73 9.16 -6.61
C PHE A 134 -7.27 10.29 -7.52
N PRO A 135 -7.92 9.98 -8.66
CA PRO A 135 -8.36 11.01 -9.60
C PRO A 135 -9.35 11.98 -8.99
N LYS A 136 -9.13 13.28 -9.21
CA LYS A 136 -10.03 14.33 -8.70
C LYS A 136 -11.48 14.13 -9.11
N SER A 137 -11.73 13.65 -10.32
CA SER A 137 -13.06 13.47 -10.90
C SER A 137 -13.77 12.18 -10.48
N LEU A 138 -13.09 11.26 -9.80
CA LEU A 138 -13.69 10.02 -9.28
C LEU A 138 -13.95 10.10 -7.76
N ALA A 139 -13.55 11.20 -7.11
CA ALA A 139 -13.95 11.49 -5.75
C ALA A 139 -15.39 12.03 -5.72
N SER A 140 -16.09 11.85 -4.59
CA SER A 140 -17.47 12.32 -4.43
C SER A 140 -17.64 13.08 -3.10
N PRO A 141 -17.68 14.42 -3.11
CA PRO A 141 -17.61 15.30 -4.27
C PRO A 141 -16.21 15.36 -4.89
N ASN A 142 -16.14 15.80 -6.16
CA ASN A 142 -14.87 15.97 -6.87
C ASN A 142 -13.86 16.79 -6.06
N LEU A 143 -12.59 16.38 -6.10
CA LEU A 143 -11.53 17.11 -5.44
C LEU A 143 -11.29 18.44 -6.17
N THR A 144 -11.12 19.53 -5.41
CA THR A 144 -10.78 20.84 -5.95
C THR A 144 -9.40 21.27 -5.46
N THR A 145 -8.74 22.12 -6.23
CA THR A 145 -7.38 22.62 -5.94
C THR A 145 -7.34 24.12 -5.69
N ASN A 146 -8.51 24.79 -5.69
CA ASN A 146 -8.61 26.24 -5.52
C ASN A 146 -8.36 26.66 -4.06
N ASN A 147 -8.65 25.78 -3.11
CA ASN A 147 -8.36 25.96 -1.69
C ASN A 147 -7.59 24.73 -1.19
N PRO A 148 -6.65 24.91 -0.24
CA PRO A 148 -5.96 23.78 0.39
C PRO A 148 -6.94 22.79 1.02
N GLY A 149 -6.72 21.50 0.80
CA GLY A 149 -7.63 20.45 1.26
C GLY A 149 -7.38 19.09 0.57
N PRO A 150 -8.41 18.24 0.41
CA PRO A 150 -8.26 16.90 -0.15
C PRO A 150 -7.59 16.85 -1.54
N GLY A 151 -7.86 17.84 -2.39
CA GLY A 151 -7.25 17.93 -3.72
C GLY A 151 -5.81 18.43 -3.73
N THR A 152 -5.28 18.89 -2.59
CA THR A 152 -3.91 19.39 -2.43
C THR A 152 -3.09 18.60 -1.42
N ASP A 153 -3.64 17.53 -0.84
CA ASP A 153 -2.90 16.60 0.02
C ASP A 153 -1.79 15.92 -0.81
N VAL A 154 -0.53 16.19 -0.47
CA VAL A 154 0.62 15.78 -1.26
C VAL A 154 0.85 14.27 -1.17
N HIS A 155 0.29 13.57 -0.17
CA HIS A 155 0.29 12.10 -0.19
C HIS A 155 -0.38 11.54 -1.46
N ASN A 156 -1.33 12.27 -2.07
CA ASN A 156 -2.01 11.91 -3.32
C ASN A 156 -1.33 12.44 -4.60
N LEU A 157 -0.30 13.30 -4.48
CA LEU A 157 0.33 13.98 -5.60
C LEU A 157 1.69 13.37 -5.93
N ARG A 158 1.87 12.96 -7.18
CA ARG A 158 3.14 12.39 -7.67
C ARG A 158 3.68 13.17 -8.84
N ALA A 159 5.00 13.26 -8.96
CA ALA A 159 5.61 13.65 -10.24
C ALA A 159 5.31 12.57 -11.28
N CYS A 160 4.82 12.96 -12.46
CA CYS A 160 4.49 12.05 -13.57
C CYS A 160 4.85 12.72 -14.88
N ASP A 161 5.30 11.94 -15.88
CA ASP A 161 5.43 12.46 -17.24
C ASP A 161 4.08 13.04 -17.71
N TYR A 162 4.10 14.20 -18.35
CA TYR A 162 2.89 14.90 -18.75
C TYR A 162 2.02 14.08 -19.73
N SER A 163 2.65 13.45 -20.72
CA SER A 163 1.94 12.65 -21.74
C SER A 163 1.38 11.37 -21.13
N THR A 164 2.14 10.71 -20.26
CA THR A 164 1.69 9.52 -19.53
C THR A 164 0.54 9.85 -18.58
N ASN A 165 0.62 10.96 -17.83
CA ASN A 165 -0.48 11.43 -17.00
C ASN A 165 -1.75 11.72 -17.84
N ALA A 166 -1.60 12.43 -18.96
CA ALA A 166 -2.71 12.69 -19.87
C ALA A 166 -3.34 11.39 -20.43
N SER A 167 -2.52 10.40 -20.77
CA SER A 167 -2.96 9.08 -21.23
C SER A 167 -3.67 8.30 -20.13
N ARG A 168 -3.15 8.30 -18.90
CA ARG A 168 -3.78 7.69 -17.72
C ARG A 168 -5.15 8.29 -17.48
N SER A 169 -5.28 9.62 -17.56
CA SER A 169 -6.55 10.35 -17.42
C SER A 169 -7.21 10.05 -16.06
N ASN A 170 -8.48 9.65 -16.03
CA ASN A 170 -9.18 9.15 -14.85
C ASN A 170 -9.53 7.66 -14.98
N LYS A 171 -8.73 6.88 -15.70
CA LYS A 171 -8.95 5.43 -15.79
C LYS A 171 -8.83 4.83 -14.40
N LYS A 172 -9.74 3.90 -14.10
CA LYS A 172 -9.65 3.10 -12.89
C LYS A 172 -8.44 2.19 -12.96
N TYR A 173 -7.95 1.77 -11.80
CA TYR A 173 -6.89 0.81 -11.68
C TYR A 173 -7.43 -0.60 -11.87
N ASN A 174 -6.71 -1.43 -12.61
CA ASN A 174 -7.05 -2.82 -12.82
C ASN A 174 -5.78 -3.68 -12.90
N ILE A 175 -5.95 -4.99 -12.79
CA ILE A 175 -4.85 -5.96 -12.85
C ILE A 175 -4.09 -5.89 -14.17
N GLY A 176 -2.80 -6.14 -14.09
CA GLY A 176 -1.88 -6.16 -15.23
C GLY A 176 -0.52 -6.69 -14.78
N SER A 177 0.46 -6.64 -15.68
CA SER A 177 1.83 -7.12 -15.41
C SER A 177 2.85 -6.36 -16.25
N GLY A 178 4.06 -6.20 -15.73
CA GLY A 178 5.17 -5.54 -16.41
C GLY A 178 5.11 -4.02 -16.28
N ASN A 179 5.27 -3.33 -17.41
CA ASN A 179 5.34 -1.87 -17.45
C ASN A 179 3.95 -1.23 -17.36
N SER A 180 3.91 0.05 -16.99
CA SER A 180 2.66 0.79 -16.87
C SER A 180 1.95 0.96 -18.22
N GLY A 181 0.63 1.08 -18.19
CA GLY A 181 -0.15 1.36 -19.39
C GLY A 181 -1.64 1.06 -19.27
N ALA A 182 -2.35 1.31 -20.36
CA ALA A 182 -3.75 0.95 -20.47
C ALA A 182 -3.91 -0.57 -20.56
N THR A 183 -4.87 -1.13 -19.81
CA THR A 183 -5.23 -2.54 -19.92
C THR A 183 -6.13 -2.79 -21.14
N ASN A 184 -6.34 -4.05 -21.50
CA ASN A 184 -7.25 -4.43 -22.58
C ASN A 184 -8.70 -3.98 -22.34
N GLN A 185 -9.07 -3.75 -21.08
CA GLN A 185 -10.39 -3.28 -20.65
C GLN A 185 -10.53 -1.75 -20.75
N GLY A 186 -9.45 -1.03 -21.08
CA GLY A 186 -9.42 0.43 -21.09
C GLY A 186 -9.16 1.06 -19.72
N ASP A 187 -8.86 0.24 -18.72
CA ASP A 187 -8.41 0.67 -17.38
C ASP A 187 -6.90 0.95 -17.39
N TRP A 188 -6.32 1.20 -16.22
CA TRP A 188 -4.90 1.50 -16.04
C TRP A 188 -4.22 0.47 -15.13
N TYR A 189 -3.08 -0.04 -15.59
CA TYR A 189 -2.16 -0.78 -14.75
C TYR A 189 -0.93 0.11 -14.47
N PRO A 190 -0.58 0.36 -13.20
CA PRO A 190 0.47 1.32 -12.85
C PRO A 190 1.90 0.82 -13.14
N GLY A 191 2.08 -0.46 -13.44
CA GLY A 191 3.38 -1.10 -13.57
C GLY A 191 3.80 -1.83 -12.29
N ASP A 192 4.61 -2.88 -12.43
CA ASP A 192 5.02 -3.73 -11.31
C ASP A 192 5.79 -2.98 -10.23
N GLU A 193 6.54 -1.93 -10.59
CA GLU A 193 7.28 -1.08 -9.65
C GLU A 193 6.38 -0.15 -8.82
N TRP A 194 5.16 0.15 -9.29
CA TRP A 194 4.34 1.24 -8.74
C TRP A 194 3.03 0.77 -8.12
N LYS A 195 2.70 -0.52 -8.24
CA LYS A 195 1.38 -1.02 -7.84
C LYS A 195 1.16 -0.92 -6.33
N GLY A 196 2.19 -1.17 -5.53
CA GLY A 196 2.17 -0.99 -4.08
C GLY A 196 2.07 0.47 -3.67
N ASP A 197 2.87 1.35 -4.30
CA ASP A 197 2.80 2.81 -4.12
C ASP A 197 1.37 3.32 -4.32
N VAL A 198 0.75 2.96 -5.45
CA VAL A 198 -0.62 3.36 -5.79
C VAL A 198 -1.59 2.85 -4.74
N ALA A 199 -1.53 1.56 -4.40
CA ALA A 199 -2.43 0.94 -3.43
C ALA A 199 -2.38 1.67 -2.08
N ARG A 200 -1.18 1.93 -1.55
CA ARG A 200 -1.00 2.63 -0.26
C ARG A 200 -1.45 4.08 -0.29
N ILE A 201 -1.35 4.76 -1.43
CA ILE A 201 -1.89 6.12 -1.60
C ILE A 201 -3.42 6.10 -1.62
N ILE A 202 -4.04 5.16 -2.33
CA ILE A 202 -5.51 5.01 -2.34
C ILE A 202 -6.05 4.68 -0.95
N MET A 203 -5.42 3.73 -0.25
CA MET A 203 -5.79 3.39 1.14
C MET A 203 -5.66 4.60 2.08
N PHE A 204 -4.58 5.39 1.94
CA PHE A 204 -4.42 6.61 2.72
C PHE A 204 -5.50 7.65 2.43
N MET A 205 -5.82 7.89 1.16
CA MET A 205 -6.85 8.86 0.79
C MET A 205 -8.21 8.47 1.35
N TYR A 206 -8.53 7.18 1.33
CA TYR A 206 -9.73 6.67 1.97
C TYR A 206 -9.70 6.83 3.50
N LEU A 207 -8.58 6.50 4.13
CA LEU A 207 -8.40 6.67 5.57
C LEU A 207 -8.53 8.14 6.00
N ARG A 208 -8.01 9.08 5.21
CA ARG A 208 -8.02 10.53 5.52
C ARG A 208 -9.33 11.21 5.14
N TYR A 209 -10.00 10.74 4.10
CA TYR A 209 -11.20 11.33 3.51
C TYR A 209 -12.27 10.26 3.22
N PRO A 210 -12.78 9.56 4.26
CA PRO A 210 -13.58 8.34 4.09
C PRO A 210 -14.91 8.56 3.35
N ASN A 211 -15.48 9.76 3.42
CA ASN A 211 -16.76 10.10 2.76
C ASN A 211 -16.55 10.82 1.42
N GLN A 212 -15.33 10.82 0.87
CA GLN A 212 -15.01 11.52 -0.37
C GLN A 212 -14.13 10.70 -1.32
N CYS A 213 -13.20 9.91 -0.78
CA CYS A 213 -12.22 9.14 -1.54
C CYS A 213 -12.45 7.63 -1.37
N GLU A 214 -13.61 7.14 -1.78
CA GLU A 214 -13.92 5.70 -1.70
C GLU A 214 -13.10 4.89 -2.72
N PRO A 215 -12.33 3.86 -2.32
CA PRO A 215 -11.49 3.08 -3.21
C PRO A 215 -12.25 2.36 -4.33
N ILE A 216 -13.51 2.00 -4.09
CA ILE A 216 -14.38 1.36 -5.10
C ILE A 216 -14.65 2.25 -6.32
N SER A 217 -14.46 3.58 -6.20
CA SER A 217 -14.64 4.48 -7.34
C SER A 217 -13.43 4.50 -8.27
N VAL A 218 -12.26 4.04 -7.81
CA VAL A 218 -10.98 4.13 -8.54
C VAL A 218 -10.33 2.78 -8.84
N GLY A 219 -10.76 1.69 -8.19
CA GLY A 219 -10.25 0.34 -8.43
C GLY A 219 -11.32 -0.59 -8.98
N GLU A 220 -10.95 -1.39 -9.96
CA GLU A 220 -11.75 -2.50 -10.47
C GLU A 220 -11.48 -3.80 -9.69
N GLY A 221 -12.34 -4.80 -9.90
CA GLY A 221 -12.21 -6.11 -9.27
C GLY A 221 -13.19 -6.33 -8.12
N THR A 222 -12.96 -7.40 -7.37
CA THR A 222 -13.85 -7.81 -6.28
C THR A 222 -13.53 -7.10 -4.97
N GLN A 223 -14.39 -7.24 -3.96
CA GLN A 223 -14.20 -6.73 -2.59
C GLN A 223 -14.42 -7.87 -1.58
N LEU A 224 -13.85 -9.05 -1.85
CA LEU A 224 -14.08 -10.26 -1.06
C LEU A 224 -13.29 -10.28 0.24
N TYR A 225 -12.15 -9.58 0.32
CA TYR A 225 -11.35 -9.51 1.53
C TYR A 225 -11.98 -8.57 2.56
N SER A 226 -12.33 -7.35 2.14
CA SER A 226 -12.88 -6.35 3.06
C SER A 226 -14.22 -6.82 3.64
N PRO A 227 -14.38 -6.90 4.98
CA PRO A 227 -15.63 -7.29 5.62
C PRO A 227 -16.83 -6.42 5.24
N ASN A 228 -16.57 -5.14 4.91
CA ASN A 228 -17.59 -4.15 4.56
C ASN A 228 -17.71 -3.94 3.04
N GLY A 229 -16.89 -4.61 2.23
CA GLY A 229 -16.86 -4.42 0.78
C GLY A 229 -16.39 -3.03 0.35
N ASP A 230 -15.65 -2.32 1.21
CA ASP A 230 -15.24 -0.92 1.02
C ASP A 230 -13.82 -0.75 0.42
N MET A 231 -13.11 -1.86 0.20
CA MET A 231 -11.77 -1.88 -0.37
C MET A 231 -11.70 -2.93 -1.49
N PRO A 232 -11.43 -2.54 -2.75
CA PRO A 232 -11.10 -3.47 -3.82
C PRO A 232 -9.92 -4.36 -3.48
N ASP A 233 -10.07 -5.65 -3.75
CA ASP A 233 -9.09 -6.70 -3.46
C ASP A 233 -7.73 -6.41 -4.12
N ILE A 234 -7.75 -5.80 -5.31
CA ILE A 234 -6.52 -5.45 -6.06
C ILE A 234 -5.57 -4.57 -5.26
N PHE A 235 -6.07 -3.66 -4.41
CA PHE A 235 -5.20 -2.78 -3.63
C PHE A 235 -4.57 -3.54 -2.47
N LEU A 236 -5.29 -4.49 -1.88
CA LEU A 236 -4.76 -5.32 -0.80
C LEU A 236 -3.73 -6.31 -1.33
N GLU A 237 -3.98 -6.88 -2.52
CA GLU A 237 -3.04 -7.73 -3.24
C GLU A 237 -1.77 -6.94 -3.60
N TRP A 238 -1.89 -5.77 -4.23
CA TRP A 238 -0.74 -4.94 -4.59
C TRP A 238 0.08 -4.47 -3.38
N ASN A 239 -0.58 -4.15 -2.26
CA ASN A 239 0.11 -3.78 -1.03
C ASN A 239 0.94 -4.94 -0.43
N SER A 240 0.53 -6.20 -0.66
CA SER A 240 1.27 -7.39 -0.24
C SER A 240 2.36 -7.79 -1.26
N ASP A 241 2.03 -7.75 -2.55
CA ASP A 241 2.90 -8.18 -3.65
C ASP A 241 4.06 -7.23 -3.93
N ASP A 242 3.90 -5.92 -3.65
CA ASP A 242 4.90 -4.88 -3.88
C ASP A 242 5.27 -4.20 -2.54
N PRO A 243 6.33 -4.70 -1.85
CA PRO A 243 6.77 -4.20 -0.56
C PRO A 243 7.13 -2.71 -0.57
N VAL A 244 7.12 -2.09 0.60
CA VAL A 244 7.42 -0.65 0.70
C VAL A 244 8.87 -0.39 0.30
N SER A 245 9.06 0.47 -0.69
CA SER A 245 10.39 0.84 -1.17
C SER A 245 11.08 1.87 -0.27
N SER A 246 12.41 1.98 -0.37
CA SER A 246 13.15 3.07 0.31
C SER A 246 12.71 4.45 -0.19
N PHE A 247 12.30 4.53 -1.45
CA PHE A 247 11.79 5.77 -2.04
C PHE A 247 10.49 6.21 -1.34
N GLU A 248 9.53 5.32 -1.14
CA GLU A 248 8.30 5.63 -0.43
C GLU A 248 8.55 6.07 1.03
N VAL A 249 9.49 5.42 1.73
CA VAL A 249 9.85 5.81 3.10
C VAL A 249 10.40 7.24 3.13
N LEU A 250 11.32 7.58 2.22
CA LEU A 250 11.87 8.93 2.12
C LEU A 250 10.79 9.95 1.76
N ARG A 251 9.91 9.60 0.82
CA ARG A 251 8.78 10.43 0.42
C ARG A 251 7.82 10.69 1.59
N ASN A 252 7.45 9.66 2.34
CA ASN A 252 6.55 9.77 3.49
C ASN A 252 7.16 10.66 4.59
N ASN A 253 8.47 10.58 4.83
CA ASN A 253 9.19 11.47 5.75
C ASN A 253 9.18 12.94 5.30
N ALA A 254 9.45 13.19 4.01
CA ALA A 254 9.45 14.53 3.44
C ALA A 254 8.05 15.17 3.52
N ILE A 255 7.00 14.41 3.15
CA ILE A 255 5.63 14.90 3.22
C ILE A 255 5.19 15.13 4.66
N SER A 256 5.54 14.24 5.59
CA SER A 256 5.25 14.44 7.02
C SER A 256 5.93 15.69 7.57
N THR A 257 7.12 16.04 7.08
CA THR A 257 7.77 17.30 7.46
C THR A 257 7.00 18.52 6.93
N ALA A 258 6.39 18.42 5.75
CA ALA A 258 5.64 19.52 5.13
C ALA A 258 4.21 19.65 5.69
N GLN A 259 3.43 18.57 5.73
CA GLN A 259 2.01 18.54 6.09
C GLN A 259 1.75 18.15 7.56
N GLY A 260 2.70 17.47 8.20
CA GLY A 260 2.61 16.93 9.57
C GLY A 260 2.23 15.45 9.61
N ASN A 261 1.22 15.02 8.84
CA ASN A 261 0.72 13.65 8.86
C ASN A 261 1.53 12.68 8.00
N ARG A 262 1.47 11.40 8.37
CA ARG A 262 2.13 10.29 7.67
C ARG A 262 1.11 9.39 6.97
N ASN A 263 1.52 8.71 5.91
CA ASN A 263 0.78 7.58 5.36
C ASN A 263 1.11 6.31 6.18
N PRO A 264 0.15 5.79 6.98
CA PRO A 264 0.40 4.62 7.83
C PRO A 264 0.75 3.36 7.05
N PHE A 265 0.22 3.21 5.84
CA PHE A 265 0.44 2.01 5.03
C PHE A 265 1.87 1.98 4.43
N ILE A 266 2.58 3.10 4.36
CA ILE A 266 4.01 3.13 4.03
C ILE A 266 4.87 2.81 5.26
N ASP A 267 4.46 3.31 6.43
CA ASP A 267 5.21 3.06 7.67
C ASP A 267 5.05 1.61 8.15
N ASN A 268 3.88 1.00 7.93
CA ASN A 268 3.64 -0.43 8.12
C ASN A 268 2.49 -0.94 7.24
N PRO A 269 2.77 -1.59 6.09
CA PRO A 269 1.73 -2.03 5.16
C PRO A 269 0.84 -3.13 5.73
N TYR A 270 1.30 -3.85 6.76
CA TYR A 270 0.50 -4.82 7.52
C TYR A 270 -0.76 -4.23 8.17
N LEU A 271 -0.81 -2.91 8.41
CA LEU A 271 -2.03 -2.25 8.91
C LEU A 271 -3.23 -2.47 7.96
N ALA A 272 -3.00 -2.57 6.64
CA ALA A 272 -4.06 -2.86 5.70
C ALA A 272 -4.62 -4.29 5.88
N THR A 273 -3.76 -5.26 6.18
CA THR A 273 -4.16 -6.63 6.52
C THR A 273 -5.05 -6.64 7.77
N LEU A 274 -4.69 -5.87 8.80
CA LEU A 274 -5.48 -5.78 10.03
C LEU A 274 -6.84 -5.10 9.84
N ILE A 275 -6.96 -4.13 8.93
CA ILE A 275 -8.21 -3.39 8.68
C ILE A 275 -9.13 -4.17 7.73
N TRP A 276 -8.60 -4.67 6.61
CA TRP A 276 -9.42 -5.19 5.50
C TRP A 276 -9.24 -6.67 5.21
N SER A 277 -8.53 -7.44 6.05
CA SER A 277 -8.42 -8.90 5.94
C SER A 277 -7.88 -9.43 4.60
N GLY A 278 -7.08 -8.62 3.89
CA GLY A 278 -6.40 -9.03 2.66
C GLY A 278 -5.21 -9.97 2.90
N PRO A 279 -4.44 -10.29 1.84
CA PRO A 279 -3.17 -11.00 1.98
C PRO A 279 -2.24 -10.36 3.02
N GLU A 280 -1.36 -11.16 3.62
CA GLU A 280 -0.40 -10.68 4.61
C GLU A 280 0.64 -9.78 3.93
N ALA A 281 0.62 -8.49 4.25
CA ALA A 281 1.64 -7.54 3.82
C ALA A 281 2.81 -7.49 4.81
N GLU A 282 3.94 -6.93 4.38
CA GLU A 282 5.15 -6.79 5.22
C GLU A 282 4.84 -6.11 6.57
N ASN A 283 5.29 -6.71 7.68
CA ASN A 283 5.18 -6.09 9.00
C ASN A 283 6.50 -5.44 9.42
N LYS A 284 6.53 -4.10 9.44
CA LYS A 284 7.74 -3.31 9.69
C LYS A 284 7.99 -2.95 11.15
N TRP A 285 7.08 -3.27 12.08
CA TRP A 285 7.17 -2.87 13.50
C TRP A 285 7.40 -4.03 14.48
N ASN A 286 7.79 -5.20 13.98
CA ASN A 286 8.07 -6.32 14.86
C ASN A 286 9.53 -6.29 15.35
N SER A 287 9.73 -5.87 16.60
CA SER A 287 10.98 -6.05 17.35
C SER A 287 10.77 -7.05 18.48
N ASN A 288 11.28 -8.27 18.31
CA ASN A 288 11.52 -9.28 19.36
C ASN A 288 10.44 -9.41 20.43
N VAL A 289 9.18 -9.51 20.02
CA VAL A 289 8.21 -10.14 20.88
C VAL A 289 7.66 -11.32 20.11
N SER A 290 7.82 -12.51 20.72
CA SER A 290 7.02 -13.69 20.46
C SER A 290 5.54 -13.38 20.82
N ILE A 291 4.97 -12.33 20.26
CA ILE A 291 3.53 -12.12 20.19
C ILE A 291 3.18 -12.88 18.93
N LEU A 292 2.66 -14.08 19.16
CA LEU A 292 1.49 -14.58 18.48
C LEU A 292 1.21 -13.78 17.20
N SER A 293 1.70 -14.28 16.06
CA SER A 293 1.07 -14.06 14.76
C SER A 293 -0.43 -13.94 15.02
N PRO A 294 -1.09 -12.86 14.58
CA PRO A 294 -2.37 -12.37 15.10
C PRO A 294 -3.25 -13.57 15.42
N ILE A 295 -3.33 -14.03 16.69
CA ILE A 295 -3.63 -15.45 17.05
C ILE A 295 -4.20 -16.13 15.84
N HIS A 296 -3.33 -16.74 15.00
CA HIS A 296 -3.79 -17.30 13.74
C HIS A 296 -4.97 -18.17 14.16
N PHE A 297 -6.19 -17.72 13.84
CA PHE A 297 -7.37 -18.47 14.12
C PHE A 297 -7.28 -19.52 13.03
N ASN A 298 -6.51 -20.57 13.33
CA ASN A 298 -6.11 -21.65 12.43
C ASN A 298 -7.38 -22.41 12.09
N LEU A 299 -8.18 -21.80 11.23
CA LEU A 299 -9.39 -22.34 10.68
C LEU A 299 -9.03 -22.99 9.36
N ASN A 300 -8.82 -24.29 9.41
CA ASN A 300 -8.82 -25.06 8.20
C ASN A 300 -10.27 -25.35 7.80
N ILE A 301 -10.78 -24.56 6.86
CA ILE A 301 -12.10 -24.77 6.27
C ILE A 301 -11.93 -25.38 4.89
N TYR A 302 -12.52 -26.53 4.67
CA TYR A 302 -12.42 -27.25 3.40
C TYR A 302 -13.73 -27.97 3.07
N TYR A 303 -13.85 -28.34 1.81
CA TYR A 303 -14.97 -29.11 1.29
C TYR A 303 -14.49 -30.55 1.05
N ASP A 304 -15.13 -31.51 1.71
CA ASP A 304 -14.96 -32.93 1.42
C ASP A 304 -15.94 -33.35 0.33
N TYR A 305 -15.39 -33.64 -0.85
CA TYR A 305 -16.14 -34.07 -2.03
C TYR A 305 -16.80 -35.44 -1.87
N ASN A 306 -16.19 -36.34 -1.10
CA ASN A 306 -16.71 -37.71 -0.92
C ASN A 306 -17.89 -37.69 0.05
N GLU A 307 -17.77 -36.93 1.13
CA GLU A 307 -18.81 -36.81 2.16
C GLU A 307 -19.89 -35.78 1.81
N LYS A 308 -19.60 -34.90 0.84
CA LYS A 308 -20.41 -33.71 0.53
C LYS A 308 -20.62 -32.83 1.74
N MET A 309 -19.55 -32.61 2.51
CA MET A 309 -19.56 -31.84 3.75
C MET A 309 -18.56 -30.69 3.67
N ILE A 310 -18.93 -29.53 4.22
CA ILE A 310 -17.96 -28.49 4.54
C ILE A 310 -17.55 -28.69 6.00
N HIS A 311 -16.25 -28.73 6.24
CA HIS A 311 -15.68 -28.90 7.57
C HIS A 311 -14.94 -27.64 7.99
N VAL A 312 -15.04 -27.32 9.28
CA VAL A 312 -14.31 -26.23 9.94
C VAL A 312 -13.47 -26.84 11.05
N GLU A 313 -12.16 -26.89 10.86
CA GLU A 313 -11.25 -27.32 11.91
C GLU A 313 -10.63 -26.08 12.55
N SER A 314 -10.73 -25.95 13.87
CA SER A 314 -10.09 -24.87 14.62
C SER A 314 -9.01 -25.44 15.53
N SER A 315 -7.79 -24.91 15.44
CA SER A 315 -6.76 -25.14 16.46
C SER A 315 -6.62 -23.97 17.44
N SER A 316 -7.61 -23.05 17.47
CA SER A 316 -7.59 -21.88 18.35
C SER A 316 -8.04 -22.22 19.78
N ARG A 317 -7.68 -21.37 20.74
CA ARG A 317 -8.20 -21.42 22.13
C ARG A 317 -9.48 -20.60 22.32
N GLU A 318 -9.89 -19.86 21.30
CA GLU A 318 -11.07 -19.01 21.34
C GLU A 318 -12.32 -19.79 20.95
N GLU A 319 -13.41 -19.55 21.67
CA GLU A 319 -14.68 -20.26 21.46
C GLU A 319 -15.36 -19.78 20.16
N ILE A 320 -15.61 -20.72 19.24
CA ILE A 320 -16.49 -20.51 18.08
C ILE A 320 -17.92 -20.39 18.59
N LYS A 321 -18.47 -19.17 18.54
CA LYS A 321 -19.84 -18.88 18.94
C LYS A 321 -20.86 -19.32 17.89
N SER A 322 -20.54 -19.13 16.60
CA SER A 322 -21.41 -19.61 15.52
C SER A 322 -20.67 -19.77 14.20
N VAL A 323 -21.18 -20.69 13.38
CA VAL A 323 -20.75 -20.89 11.99
C VAL A 323 -21.99 -20.96 11.11
N SER A 324 -22.01 -20.17 10.04
CA SER A 324 -23.12 -20.11 9.10
C SER A 324 -22.64 -20.11 7.66
N LEU A 325 -23.42 -20.73 6.78
CA LEU A 325 -23.17 -20.73 5.35
C LEU A 325 -23.97 -19.60 4.69
N ILE A 326 -23.29 -18.79 3.90
CA ILE A 326 -23.85 -17.65 3.17
C ILE A 326 -23.69 -17.92 1.67
N SER A 327 -24.73 -17.63 0.89
CA SER A 327 -24.67 -17.72 -0.57
C SER A 327 -23.86 -16.56 -1.17
N LEU A 328 -23.44 -16.68 -2.43
CA LEU A 328 -22.84 -15.56 -3.20
C LEU A 328 -23.67 -14.26 -3.18
N LYS A 329 -25.00 -14.35 -2.98
CA LYS A 329 -25.91 -13.20 -2.92
C LYS A 329 -26.02 -12.61 -1.51
N GLY A 330 -25.20 -13.04 -0.56
CA GLY A 330 -25.22 -12.57 0.83
C GLY A 330 -26.35 -13.13 1.70
N VAL A 331 -27.19 -14.02 1.17
CA VAL A 331 -28.31 -14.64 1.92
C VAL A 331 -27.78 -15.82 2.75
N LYS A 332 -28.14 -15.87 4.04
CA LYS A 332 -27.85 -17.01 4.91
C LYS A 332 -28.59 -18.25 4.40
N VAL A 333 -27.83 -19.27 4.05
CA VAL A 333 -28.29 -20.56 3.55
C VAL A 333 -28.64 -21.48 4.72
N GLY A 334 -27.84 -21.45 5.79
CA GLY A 334 -28.11 -22.17 7.02
C GLY A 334 -26.98 -22.03 8.03
N ASP A 335 -27.18 -22.63 9.19
CA ASP A 335 -26.20 -22.70 10.27
C ASP A 335 -25.55 -24.10 10.30
N PHE A 336 -24.29 -24.19 10.69
CA PHE A 336 -23.58 -25.47 10.82
C PHE A 336 -24.10 -26.24 12.03
N ASN A 337 -24.04 -27.57 11.96
CA ASN A 337 -24.24 -28.42 13.12
C ASN A 337 -22.87 -28.73 13.73
N GLY A 338 -22.52 -27.99 14.79
CA GLY A 338 -21.16 -27.97 15.30
C GLY A 338 -20.23 -27.27 14.29
N LEU A 339 -19.24 -28.01 13.78
CA LEU A 339 -18.24 -27.50 12.84
C LEU A 339 -18.32 -28.13 11.45
N SER A 340 -19.47 -28.72 11.11
CA SER A 340 -19.70 -29.28 9.78
C SER A 340 -21.05 -28.87 9.19
N TYR A 341 -21.14 -28.83 7.86
CA TYR A 341 -22.36 -28.49 7.12
C TYR A 341 -22.56 -29.43 5.93
N SER A 342 -23.74 -30.06 5.83
CA SER A 342 -24.07 -30.92 4.69
C SER A 342 -24.45 -30.11 3.47
N THR A 343 -23.77 -30.38 2.36
CA THR A 343 -24.00 -29.70 1.08
C THR A 343 -24.94 -30.46 0.15
N SER A 344 -25.52 -31.58 0.59
CA SER A 344 -26.33 -32.46 -0.25
C SER A 344 -27.56 -31.79 -0.89
N ALA A 345 -28.06 -30.72 -0.28
CA ALA A 345 -29.21 -29.95 -0.78
C ALA A 345 -28.80 -28.64 -1.48
N LEU A 346 -27.50 -28.37 -1.62
CA LEU A 346 -26.98 -27.15 -2.25
C LEU A 346 -26.77 -27.34 -3.74
N SER A 347 -27.01 -26.27 -4.50
CA SER A 347 -26.56 -26.16 -5.87
C SER A 347 -25.04 -26.02 -5.94
N ASN A 348 -24.41 -26.59 -6.95
CA ASN A 348 -23.00 -26.36 -7.21
C ASN A 348 -22.73 -24.86 -7.39
N GLY A 349 -21.67 -24.36 -6.75
CA GLY A 349 -21.36 -22.95 -6.76
C GLY A 349 -20.44 -22.53 -5.62
N ILE A 350 -20.26 -21.22 -5.50
CA ILE A 350 -19.46 -20.63 -4.44
C ILE A 350 -20.37 -20.26 -3.27
N TYR A 351 -19.87 -20.48 -2.06
CA TYR A 351 -20.48 -20.09 -0.80
C TYR A 351 -19.42 -19.43 0.09
N PHE A 352 -19.87 -18.74 1.13
CA PHE A 352 -19.01 -18.20 2.18
C PHE A 352 -19.35 -18.83 3.51
N VAL A 353 -18.35 -19.34 4.22
CA VAL A 353 -18.47 -19.78 5.60
C VAL A 353 -18.18 -18.58 6.49
N LYS A 354 -19.20 -18.09 7.19
CA LYS A 354 -19.12 -16.99 8.15
C LYS A 354 -18.97 -17.57 9.56
N ILE A 355 -17.92 -17.18 10.28
CA ILE A 355 -17.61 -17.68 11.61
C ILE A 355 -17.53 -16.52 12.59
N MET A 356 -18.25 -16.63 13.70
CA MET A 356 -18.13 -15.74 14.83
C MET A 356 -17.35 -16.47 15.93
N SER A 357 -16.19 -15.93 16.31
CA SER A 357 -15.37 -16.44 17.41
C SER A 357 -15.04 -15.31 18.36
N GLY A 358 -15.35 -15.48 19.65
CA GLY A 358 -15.25 -14.37 20.58
C GLY A 358 -16.06 -13.15 20.09
N ASN A 359 -15.41 -12.01 19.89
CA ASN A 359 -16.03 -10.81 19.29
C ASN A 359 -15.60 -10.58 17.83
N ASN A 360 -14.85 -11.52 17.26
CA ASN A 360 -14.31 -11.43 15.91
C ASN A 360 -15.21 -12.15 14.90
N LEU A 361 -15.21 -11.66 13.67
CA LEU A 361 -15.99 -12.18 12.57
C LEU A 361 -15.09 -12.53 11.39
N TYR A 362 -15.16 -13.76 10.92
CA TYR A 362 -14.34 -14.31 9.85
C TYR A 362 -15.20 -14.81 8.70
N TYR A 363 -14.67 -14.74 7.49
CA TYR A 363 -15.29 -15.28 6.29
C TYR A 363 -14.28 -16.12 5.49
N LYS A 364 -14.71 -17.26 4.97
CA LYS A 364 -13.93 -18.04 4.02
C LYS A 364 -14.79 -18.48 2.85
N LYS A 365 -14.30 -18.18 1.65
CA LYS A 365 -14.89 -18.68 0.40
C LYS A 365 -14.68 -20.18 0.31
N ILE A 366 -15.74 -20.91 -0.05
CA ILE A 366 -15.71 -22.34 -0.32
C ILE A 366 -16.43 -22.61 -1.64
N SER A 367 -15.88 -23.50 -2.45
CA SER A 367 -16.52 -23.95 -3.68
C SER A 367 -17.10 -25.35 -3.44
N VAL A 368 -18.40 -25.49 -3.69
CA VAL A 368 -19.15 -26.74 -3.59
C VAL A 368 -19.42 -27.22 -5.01
N PHE A 369 -19.02 -28.44 -5.33
CA PHE A 369 -19.12 -29.02 -6.67
C PHE A 369 -19.65 -30.45 -6.64
#